data_AF-A0A962EMC2-F1
#
_entry.id   AF-A0A962EMC2-F1
#
_cell.length_a   1.000
_cell.length_b   1.000
_cell.length_c   1.000
_cell.angle_alpha   90.00
_cell.angle_beta   90.00
_cell.angle_gamma   90.00
#
_symmetry.space_group_name_H-M   'P 1'
#
loop_
_entity.id
_entity.type
_entity.pdbx_description
1 polymer ?
#
loop_
_entity_poly.entity_id
_entity_poly.type
_entity_poly.pdbx_seq_one_letter_code
_entity_poly.pdbx_strand_id
1 'polypeptide(L)'
;ADKCSRFGWPLLFAFLWSCVPNATVYFHPSVENGVVTTPHCVPAESIIDFQLGEGEHRLQVRALADNGDTVHQVALFFGGNHWRSIHFFDTGFVIRDLESHVIITPSSLLAYKVDSIEPLTVEPYLAPAGRPGLSRFSVQINTAEPLPDNFELQSPPAVVDGEQIAFPPIRFERKVWAGISPFNC
;
A
#
# COMPACT_ATOMS: atom_id res chain seq x y z
N ALA A 1 -37.63 -36.66 -16.31
CA ALA A 1 -37.92 -37.13 -17.68
C ALA A 1 -36.60 -37.51 -18.33
N ASP A 2 -36.50 -38.77 -18.73
CA ASP A 2 -35.40 -39.44 -19.42
C ASP A 2 -35.01 -38.81 -20.77
N LYS A 3 -33.71 -38.98 -21.11
CA LYS A 3 -33.08 -39.41 -22.41
C LYS A 3 -33.55 -38.74 -23.72
N CYS A 4 -32.72 -38.35 -24.68
CA CYS A 4 -31.54 -38.99 -25.30
C CYS A 4 -30.90 -37.91 -26.23
N SER A 5 -29.59 -37.87 -26.45
CA SER A 5 -29.00 -38.58 -27.60
C SER A 5 -27.48 -38.40 -27.59
N ARG A 6 -26.77 -39.51 -27.76
CA ARG A 6 -25.33 -39.61 -27.98
C ARG A 6 -24.95 -39.01 -29.33
N PHE A 7 -23.95 -38.13 -29.38
CA PHE A 7 -23.10 -37.94 -30.55
C PHE A 7 -21.72 -37.41 -30.14
N GLY A 8 -20.69 -38.23 -30.32
CA GLY A 8 -19.28 -37.84 -30.47
C GLY A 8 -18.55 -37.16 -29.29
N TRP A 9 -17.84 -37.95 -28.47
CA TRP A 9 -16.52 -37.53 -28.00
C TRP A 9 -15.55 -37.77 -29.17
N PRO A 10 -14.77 -36.78 -29.61
CA PRO A 10 -13.77 -36.12 -28.77
C PRO A 10 -13.76 -34.59 -28.97
N LEU A 11 -14.46 -33.84 -28.12
CA LEU A 11 -14.33 -32.37 -28.04
C LEU A 11 -14.24 -31.89 -26.59
N LEU A 12 -13.81 -32.75 -25.68
CA LEU A 12 -13.67 -32.44 -24.25
C LEU A 12 -12.24 -32.07 -23.83
N PHE A 13 -11.36 -31.79 -24.79
CA PHE A 13 -9.98 -31.34 -24.52
C PHE A 13 -9.71 -29.87 -24.91
N ALA A 14 -10.67 -29.16 -25.52
CA ALA A 14 -10.44 -27.79 -25.99
C ALA A 14 -10.76 -26.69 -24.96
N PHE A 15 -11.41 -27.01 -23.83
CA PHE A 15 -11.78 -26.03 -22.80
C PHE A 15 -10.85 -26.01 -21.56
N LEU A 16 -9.74 -26.75 -21.59
CA LEU A 16 -8.73 -26.75 -20.51
C LEU A 16 -7.42 -26.06 -20.90
N TRP A 17 -7.36 -25.41 -22.07
CA TRP A 17 -6.09 -24.98 -22.70
C TRP A 17 -5.73 -23.51 -22.57
N SER A 18 -6.37 -22.74 -21.69
CA SER A 18 -6.01 -21.32 -21.56
C SER A 18 -6.04 -20.77 -20.15
N CYS A 19 -5.98 -21.59 -19.11
CA CYS A 19 -5.64 -21.08 -17.79
C CYS A 19 -4.12 -20.82 -17.76
N VAL A 20 -3.73 -19.60 -18.14
CA VAL A 20 -2.32 -19.19 -18.17
C VAL A 20 -1.81 -19.10 -16.73
N PRO A 21 -0.69 -19.76 -16.37
CA PRO A 21 -0.03 -19.54 -15.10
C PRO A 21 0.22 -18.06 -14.91
N ASN A 22 -0.29 -17.49 -13.82
CA ASN A 22 -0.05 -16.10 -13.49
C ASN A 22 0.90 -16.06 -12.29
N ALA A 23 1.96 -15.26 -12.41
CA ALA A 23 2.86 -14.96 -11.32
C ALA A 23 2.84 -13.45 -11.11
N THR A 24 2.61 -13.03 -9.88
CA THR A 24 2.72 -11.63 -9.49
C THR A 24 3.75 -11.45 -8.40
N VAL A 25 4.58 -10.44 -8.55
CA VAL A 25 5.52 -9.99 -7.53
C VAL A 25 4.84 -8.89 -6.75
N TYR A 26 4.89 -8.95 -5.42
CA TYR A 26 4.34 -7.92 -4.55
C TYR A 26 5.17 -7.79 -3.28
N PHE A 27 4.99 -6.71 -2.54
CA PHE A 27 5.58 -6.54 -1.22
C PHE A 27 4.55 -6.85 -0.16
N HIS A 28 4.84 -7.82 0.70
CA HIS A 28 4.06 -8.14 1.88
C HIS A 28 4.44 -7.19 3.03
N PRO A 29 3.53 -6.32 3.49
CA PRO A 29 3.80 -5.39 4.57
C PRO A 29 3.59 -6.02 5.95
N SER A 30 4.32 -5.54 6.96
CA SER A 30 4.08 -5.85 8.37
C SER A 30 4.40 -4.65 9.27
N VAL A 31 3.55 -4.44 10.28
CA VAL A 31 3.70 -3.39 11.30
C VAL A 31 3.00 -3.85 12.57
N GLU A 32 3.45 -3.36 13.72
CA GLU A 32 2.80 -3.65 15.00
C GLU A 32 1.31 -3.24 14.96
N ASN A 33 0.43 -4.14 15.40
CA ASN A 33 -1.03 -3.97 15.40
C ASN A 33 -1.66 -3.70 14.01
N GLY A 34 -0.95 -3.98 12.91
CA GLY A 34 -1.48 -3.86 11.56
C GLY A 34 -2.29 -5.06 11.10
N VAL A 35 -3.24 -4.81 10.21
CA VAL A 35 -4.05 -5.82 9.52
C VAL A 35 -3.68 -5.81 8.04
N VAL A 36 -3.15 -6.92 7.56
CA VAL A 36 -2.81 -7.07 6.14
C VAL A 36 -4.05 -7.46 5.34
N THR A 37 -4.23 -6.85 4.17
CA THR A 37 -5.36 -7.08 3.27
C THR A 37 -4.89 -7.37 1.85
N THR A 38 -5.76 -8.03 1.08
CA THR A 38 -5.53 -8.39 -0.32
C THR A 38 -6.33 -7.49 -1.26
N PRO A 39 -5.78 -7.10 -2.43
CA PRO A 39 -6.57 -6.52 -3.51
C PRO A 39 -7.63 -7.51 -4.01
N HIS A 40 -8.71 -6.98 -4.58
CA HIS A 40 -9.89 -7.75 -4.99
C HIS A 40 -9.65 -8.90 -5.99
N CYS A 41 -8.54 -8.91 -6.73
CA CYS A 41 -8.38 -9.78 -7.91
C CYS A 41 -7.26 -10.81 -7.81
N VAL A 42 -6.29 -10.64 -6.91
CA VAL A 42 -5.16 -11.55 -6.72
C VAL A 42 -4.89 -11.65 -5.22
N PRO A 43 -4.67 -12.84 -4.64
CA PRO A 43 -4.35 -12.99 -3.21
C PRO A 43 -2.91 -12.55 -2.93
N ALA A 44 -2.59 -11.30 -3.28
CA ALA A 44 -1.36 -10.62 -2.95
C ALA A 44 -1.63 -9.81 -1.69
N GLU A 45 -1.15 -10.27 -0.54
CA GLU A 45 -1.27 -9.56 0.73
C GLU A 45 -0.35 -8.34 0.73
N SER A 46 -0.73 -7.27 0.02
CA SER A 46 0.15 -6.16 -0.34
C SER A 46 -0.20 -4.81 0.29
N ILE A 47 -1.24 -4.77 1.11
CA ILE A 47 -1.74 -3.55 1.76
C ILE A 47 -1.82 -3.81 3.27
N ILE A 48 -1.33 -2.87 4.08
CA ILE A 48 -1.51 -2.90 5.53
C ILE A 48 -2.30 -1.71 6.02
N ASP A 49 -3.28 -1.98 6.88
CA ASP A 49 -4.06 -0.98 7.59
C ASP A 49 -3.70 -1.02 9.08
N PHE A 50 -3.42 0.13 9.69
CA PHE A 50 -3.13 0.25 11.11
C PHE A 50 -3.61 1.59 11.67
N GLN A 51 -3.60 1.73 12.98
CA GLN A 51 -4.05 2.94 13.68
C GLN A 51 -2.91 3.52 14.50
N LEU A 52 -2.84 4.85 14.53
CA LEU A 52 -1.92 5.60 15.37
C LEU A 52 -2.69 6.56 16.26
N GLY A 53 -2.15 6.85 17.45
CA GLY A 53 -2.81 7.67 18.46
C GLY A 53 -4.04 7.02 19.09
N GLU A 54 -4.63 7.72 20.05
CA GLU A 54 -5.81 7.26 20.79
C GLU A 54 -6.94 8.30 20.77
N GLY A 55 -8.17 7.87 21.07
CA GLY A 55 -9.32 8.78 21.21
C GLY A 55 -9.60 9.64 19.97
N GLU A 56 -9.69 10.95 20.17
CA GLU A 56 -9.96 11.93 19.11
C GLU A 56 -8.76 12.18 18.17
N HIS A 57 -7.53 11.82 18.59
CA HIS A 57 -6.31 11.96 17.78
C HIS A 57 -6.01 10.71 16.95
N ARG A 58 -6.95 9.76 16.93
CA ARG A 58 -6.79 8.49 16.22
C ARG A 58 -6.73 8.70 14.71
N LEU A 59 -5.61 8.31 14.13
CA LEU A 59 -5.28 8.38 12.71
C LEU A 59 -5.32 6.98 12.11
N GLN A 60 -6.11 6.77 11.05
CA GLN A 60 -6.05 5.54 10.26
C GLN A 60 -4.97 5.70 9.19
N VAL A 61 -4.07 4.73 9.11
CA VAL A 61 -2.99 4.71 8.14
C VAL A 61 -3.08 3.44 7.31
N ARG A 62 -3.03 3.62 5.99
CA ARG A 62 -2.86 2.53 5.04
C ARG A 62 -1.50 2.67 4.37
N ALA A 63 -0.74 1.59 4.29
CA ALA A 63 0.54 1.57 3.61
C ALA A 63 0.61 0.47 2.55
N LEU A 64 1.29 0.76 1.44
CA LEU A 64 1.67 -0.21 0.43
C LEU A 64 2.97 0.21 -0.27
N ALA A 65 3.67 -0.76 -0.84
CA ALA A 65 4.85 -0.52 -1.65
C ALA A 65 4.58 -0.96 -3.09
N ASP A 66 5.02 -0.14 -4.04
CA ASP A 66 4.89 -0.37 -5.47
C ASP A 66 6.27 -0.23 -6.11
N ASN A 67 6.64 -1.23 -6.90
CA ASN A 67 7.92 -1.31 -7.59
C ASN A 67 7.64 -1.65 -9.04
N GLY A 68 6.95 -0.74 -9.72
CA GLY A 68 6.62 -0.84 -11.12
C GLY A 68 7.82 -0.54 -12.02
N ASP A 69 7.63 -0.63 -13.33
CA ASP A 69 8.70 -0.43 -14.31
C ASP A 69 9.25 1.01 -14.34
N THR A 70 8.45 1.98 -13.90
CA THR A 70 8.78 3.41 -13.95
C THR A 70 8.66 4.14 -12.62
N VAL A 71 8.04 3.52 -11.62
CA VAL A 71 7.78 4.13 -10.31
C VAL A 71 8.14 3.14 -9.22
N HIS A 72 9.06 3.56 -8.36
CA HIS A 72 9.49 2.83 -7.17
C HIS A 72 9.09 3.68 -5.96
N GLN A 73 8.10 3.23 -5.20
CA GLN A 73 7.52 4.06 -4.16
C GLN A 73 6.94 3.27 -2.99
N VAL A 74 6.92 3.92 -1.83
CA VAL A 74 6.05 3.55 -0.72
C VAL A 74 4.99 4.63 -0.57
N ALA A 75 3.73 4.24 -0.48
CA ALA A 75 2.62 5.16 -0.31
C ALA A 75 1.98 4.99 1.06
N LEU A 76 1.82 6.11 1.78
CA LEU A 76 1.08 6.20 3.04
C LEU A 76 -0.20 7.00 2.80
N PHE A 77 -1.35 6.40 3.08
CA PHE A 77 -2.66 7.05 3.00
C PHE A 77 -3.18 7.27 4.41
N PHE A 78 -3.62 8.49 4.66
CA PHE A 78 -4.11 8.95 5.95
C PHE A 78 -5.61 9.18 5.85
N GLY A 79 -6.34 8.61 6.81
CA GLY A 79 -7.79 8.71 6.91
C GLY A 79 -8.25 8.80 8.35
N GLY A 80 -9.54 9.00 8.53
CA GLY A 80 -10.18 9.17 9.84
C GLY A 80 -11.16 10.34 9.85
N ASN A 81 -11.94 10.44 10.93
CA ASN A 81 -13.09 11.35 11.01
C ASN A 81 -13.01 12.33 12.19
N HIS A 82 -11.99 12.20 13.04
CA HIS A 82 -11.90 12.90 14.32
C HIS A 82 -10.83 13.99 14.33
N TRP A 83 -9.82 13.88 13.46
CA TRP A 83 -8.73 14.83 13.37
C TRP A 83 -9.03 15.96 12.38
N ARG A 84 -8.54 17.17 12.66
CA ARG A 84 -8.72 18.38 11.82
C ARG A 84 -7.48 18.73 11.01
N SER A 85 -6.30 18.44 11.57
CA SER A 85 -5.02 18.81 11.02
C SER A 85 -3.98 17.71 11.22
N ILE A 86 -3.13 17.52 10.21
CA ILE A 86 -1.94 16.66 10.28
C ILE A 86 -0.76 17.35 9.59
N HIS A 87 0.41 17.35 10.20
CA HIS A 87 1.69 17.68 9.55
C HIS A 87 2.79 16.77 10.06
N PHE A 88 3.93 16.74 9.37
CA PHE A 88 5.15 16.12 9.87
C PHE A 88 6.05 17.17 10.49
N PHE A 89 6.91 16.79 11.44
CA PHE A 89 7.93 17.70 11.98
C PHE A 89 9.00 18.04 10.95
N ASP A 90 9.31 17.10 10.08
CA ASP A 90 10.28 17.22 9.01
C ASP A 90 9.94 16.25 7.87
N THR A 91 10.77 16.24 6.83
CA THR A 91 10.65 15.37 5.66
C THR A 91 11.58 14.15 5.74
N GLY A 92 12.00 13.76 6.94
CA GLY A 92 12.99 12.71 7.23
C GLY A 92 12.52 11.28 7.01
N PHE A 93 11.70 11.04 6.00
CA PHE A 93 11.35 9.69 5.56
C PHE A 93 12.60 9.01 5.01
N VAL A 94 12.84 7.77 5.45
CA VAL A 94 13.94 6.97 4.92
C VAL A 94 13.50 5.53 4.73
N ILE A 95 14.10 4.89 3.72
CA ILE A 95 13.96 3.45 3.50
C ILE A 95 15.26 2.81 3.95
N ARG A 96 15.18 1.82 4.84
CA ARG A 96 16.33 1.05 5.28
C ARG A 96 16.27 -0.33 4.67
N ASP A 97 17.25 -0.65 3.83
CA ASP A 97 17.46 -2.02 3.37
C ASP A 97 17.88 -2.89 4.57
N LEU A 98 17.11 -3.96 4.82
CA LEU A 98 17.35 -4.84 5.96
C LEU A 98 18.48 -5.84 5.74
N GLU A 99 18.81 -6.14 4.49
CA GLU A 99 19.89 -7.06 4.13
C GLU A 99 21.24 -6.33 4.06
N SER A 100 21.31 -5.23 3.32
CA SER A 100 22.56 -4.47 3.16
C SER A 100 22.80 -3.44 4.27
N HIS A 101 21.80 -3.16 5.09
CA HIS A 101 21.80 -2.09 6.11
C HIS A 101 22.05 -0.67 5.55
N VAL A 102 21.86 -0.47 4.25
CA VAL A 102 21.96 0.83 3.60
C VAL A 102 20.70 1.65 3.87
N ILE A 103 20.89 2.94 4.15
CA ILE A 103 19.81 3.92 4.22
C ILE A 103 19.65 4.56 2.84
N ILE A 104 18.46 4.43 2.29
CA ILE A 104 18.04 4.99 1.01
C ILE A 104 17.23 6.25 1.30
N THR A 105 17.77 7.40 0.88
CA THR A 105 17.05 8.66 0.94
C THR A 105 16.08 8.74 -0.25
N PRO A 106 14.81 9.13 -0.03
CA PRO A 106 13.85 9.32 -1.11
C PRO A 106 14.35 10.33 -2.14
N SER A 107 14.15 10.04 -3.42
CA SER A 107 14.45 10.98 -4.52
C SER A 107 13.39 12.08 -4.61
N SER A 108 12.16 11.79 -4.21
CA SER A 108 11.11 12.78 -4.04
C SER A 108 10.08 12.35 -3.00
N LEU A 109 9.47 13.34 -2.37
CA LEU A 109 8.35 13.18 -1.45
C LEU A 109 7.20 14.01 -2.00
N LEU A 110 6.07 13.37 -2.30
CA LEU A 110 4.90 14.04 -2.86
C LEU A 110 3.73 13.93 -1.89
N ALA A 111 3.15 15.07 -1.55
CA ALA A 111 1.92 15.20 -0.81
C ALA A 111 0.74 15.30 -1.79
N TYR A 112 -0.17 14.34 -1.70
CA TYR A 112 -1.43 14.36 -2.43
C TYR A 112 -2.50 14.90 -1.49
N LYS A 113 -2.95 16.11 -1.82
CA LYS A 113 -4.09 16.79 -1.19
C LYS A 113 -5.33 16.53 -2.07
N VAL A 114 -6.53 16.68 -1.51
CA VAL A 114 -7.79 16.39 -2.24
C VAL A 114 -7.88 17.11 -3.58
N ASP A 115 -7.29 18.32 -3.66
CA ASP A 115 -7.36 19.19 -4.84
C ASP A 115 -5.99 19.50 -5.48
N SER A 116 -4.87 18.96 -4.95
CA SER A 116 -3.54 19.26 -5.49
C SER A 116 -2.51 18.16 -5.23
N ILE A 117 -1.47 18.14 -6.07
CA ILE A 117 -0.28 17.31 -5.89
C ILE A 117 0.90 18.26 -5.77
N GLU A 118 1.58 18.22 -4.64
CA GLU A 118 2.65 19.15 -4.32
C GLU A 118 3.83 18.39 -3.71
N PRO A 119 5.08 18.89 -3.81
CA PRO A 119 6.17 18.38 -3.00
C PRO A 119 5.78 18.40 -1.52
N LEU A 120 6.09 17.32 -0.79
CA LEU A 120 5.88 17.31 0.66
C LEU A 120 6.86 18.30 1.30
N THR A 121 6.33 19.42 1.72
CA THR A 121 6.97 20.39 2.60
C THR A 121 6.35 20.27 3.99
N VAL A 122 6.88 20.97 5.00
CA VAL A 122 6.44 20.92 6.41
C VAL A 122 5.08 21.63 6.63
N GLU A 123 4.20 21.63 5.62
CA GLU A 123 2.93 22.32 5.67
C GLU A 123 1.83 21.46 6.33
N PRO A 124 0.97 22.06 7.17
CA PRO A 124 -0.21 21.39 7.70
C PRO A 124 -1.22 21.07 6.62
N TYR A 125 -1.58 19.78 6.55
CA TYR A 125 -2.77 19.34 5.87
C TYR A 125 -3.98 19.56 6.78
N LEU A 126 -4.87 20.43 6.32
CA LEU A 126 -6.20 20.58 6.91
C LEU A 126 -7.12 19.60 6.19
N ALA A 127 -7.68 18.64 6.91
CA ALA A 127 -8.72 17.80 6.35
C ALA A 127 -9.89 18.69 5.93
N PRO A 128 -10.40 18.58 4.69
CA PRO A 128 -11.66 19.23 4.37
C PRO A 128 -12.73 18.70 5.33
N ALA A 129 -13.68 19.55 5.73
CA ALA A 129 -14.87 19.18 6.52
C ALA A 129 -15.86 18.30 5.73
N GLY A 130 -15.33 17.41 4.90
CA GLY A 130 -16.05 16.46 4.08
C GLY A 130 -16.52 15.26 4.89
N ARG A 131 -17.28 14.40 4.23
CA ARG A 131 -17.89 13.22 4.86
C ARG A 131 -16.81 12.33 5.48
N PRO A 132 -17.12 11.69 6.63
CA PRO A 132 -16.34 10.60 7.19
C PRO A 132 -15.74 9.68 6.11
N GLY A 133 -14.43 9.49 6.10
CA GLY A 133 -13.71 8.63 5.14
C GLY A 133 -13.32 9.28 3.79
N LEU A 134 -13.55 10.58 3.59
CA LEU A 134 -13.11 11.32 2.39
C LEU A 134 -11.93 12.26 2.62
N SER A 135 -11.49 12.49 3.86
CA SER A 135 -10.27 13.23 4.16
C SER A 135 -9.07 12.43 3.68
N ARG A 136 -8.61 12.70 2.47
CA ARG A 136 -7.52 11.98 1.81
C ARG A 136 -6.30 12.88 1.78
N PHE A 137 -5.37 12.59 2.67
CA PHE A 137 -3.99 13.00 2.57
C PHE A 137 -3.20 11.74 2.27
N SER A 138 -2.30 11.77 1.29
CA SER A 138 -1.34 10.69 1.13
C SER A 138 0.04 11.23 0.82
N VAL A 139 1.04 10.52 1.33
CA VAL A 139 2.45 10.77 1.05
C VAL A 139 2.95 9.66 0.16
N GLN A 140 3.53 10.02 -0.98
CA GLN A 140 4.28 9.11 -1.83
C GLN A 140 5.77 9.36 -1.61
N ILE A 141 6.47 8.31 -1.18
CA ILE A 141 7.90 8.27 -0.93
C ILE A 141 8.56 7.56 -2.12
N ASN A 142 9.08 8.33 -3.08
CA ASN A 142 9.66 7.78 -4.29
C ASN A 142 11.16 7.57 -4.14
N THR A 143 11.69 6.49 -4.72
CA THR A 143 13.11 6.21 -4.85
C THR A 143 13.54 6.26 -6.31
N ALA A 144 14.80 6.62 -6.55
CA ALA A 144 15.36 6.63 -7.90
C ALA A 144 15.64 5.20 -8.41
N GLU A 145 16.05 4.32 -7.49
CA GLU A 145 16.33 2.92 -7.75
C GLU A 145 15.16 2.04 -7.28
N PRO A 146 15.06 0.80 -7.78
CA PRO A 146 14.08 -0.18 -7.31
C PRO A 146 14.14 -0.38 -5.79
N LEU A 147 12.98 -0.64 -5.20
CA LEU A 147 12.89 -0.98 -3.77
C LEU A 147 13.65 -2.29 -3.48
N PRO A 148 14.39 -2.39 -2.35
CA PRO A 148 15.04 -3.64 -1.95
C PRO A 148 14.03 -4.77 -1.75
N ASP A 149 14.49 -6.02 -1.81
CA ASP A 149 13.61 -7.18 -1.58
C ASP A 149 13.11 -7.25 -0.13
N ASN A 150 13.84 -6.67 0.83
CA ASN A 150 13.42 -6.62 2.23
C ASN A 150 13.86 -5.29 2.87
N PHE A 151 12.91 -4.46 3.29
CA PHE A 151 13.22 -3.12 3.79
C PHE A 151 12.22 -2.65 4.85
N GLU A 152 12.62 -1.60 5.58
CA GLU A 152 11.77 -0.85 6.50
C GLU A 152 11.56 0.58 6.00
N LEU A 153 10.32 1.05 6.00
CA LEU A 153 10.03 2.47 5.97
C LEU A 153 10.11 3.02 7.40
N GLN A 154 10.94 4.05 7.58
CA GLN A 154 10.94 4.88 8.78
C GLN A 154 10.34 6.24 8.43
N SER A 155 9.27 6.60 9.14
CA SER A 155 8.59 7.89 9.00
C SER A 155 8.98 8.80 10.16
N PRO A 156 9.16 10.11 9.92
CA PRO A 156 9.22 11.06 11.02
C PRO A 156 7.88 11.07 11.79
N PRO A 157 7.88 11.56 13.04
CA PRO A 157 6.65 11.76 13.78
C PRO A 157 5.72 12.74 13.06
N ALA A 158 4.41 12.51 13.17
CA ALA A 158 3.40 13.48 12.76
C ALA A 158 2.84 14.22 13.96
N VAL A 159 2.32 15.42 13.73
CA VAL A 159 1.50 16.17 14.67
C VAL A 159 0.07 16.14 14.18
N VAL A 160 -0.83 15.56 14.97
CA VAL A 160 -2.27 15.46 14.69
C VAL A 160 -3.03 16.28 15.72
N ASP A 161 -3.65 17.38 15.30
CA ASP A 161 -4.35 18.32 16.18
C ASP A 161 -3.52 18.79 17.39
N GLY A 162 -2.21 18.98 17.17
CA GLY A 162 -1.27 19.40 18.19
C GLY A 162 -0.66 18.27 19.01
N GLU A 163 -1.13 17.03 18.87
CA GLU A 163 -0.53 15.86 19.52
C GLU A 163 0.53 15.22 18.62
N GLN A 164 1.72 14.98 19.17
CA GLN A 164 2.78 14.28 18.47
C GLN A 164 2.56 12.76 18.51
N ILE A 165 2.53 12.15 17.34
CA ILE A 165 2.30 10.73 17.12
C ILE A 165 3.53 10.14 16.42
N ALA A 166 4.15 9.16 17.07
CA ALA A 166 5.26 8.41 16.50
C ALA A 166 4.76 7.31 15.55
N PHE A 167 5.48 7.11 14.45
CA PHE A 167 5.21 6.03 13.52
C PHE A 167 6.05 4.80 13.89
N PRO A 168 5.46 3.61 14.03
CA PRO A 168 6.23 2.39 14.08
C PRO A 168 6.90 2.13 12.70
N PRO A 169 8.06 1.46 12.66
CA PRO A 169 8.65 1.02 11.40
C PRO A 169 7.70 0.06 10.67
N ILE A 170 7.51 0.30 9.37
CA ILE A 170 6.70 -0.59 8.51
C ILE A 170 7.67 -1.42 7.68
N ARG A 171 7.63 -2.75 7.84
CA ARG A 171 8.48 -3.66 7.07
C ARG A 171 7.77 -4.11 5.80
N PHE A 172 8.54 -4.31 4.74
CA PHE A 172 8.06 -4.83 3.48
C PHE A 172 8.98 -5.95 3.02
N GLU A 173 8.40 -7.11 2.71
CA GLU A 173 9.12 -8.27 2.19
C GLU A 173 8.59 -8.62 0.80
N ARG A 174 9.47 -8.70 -0.19
CA ARG A 174 9.11 -9.12 -1.55
C ARG A 174 8.68 -10.58 -1.55
N LYS A 175 7.47 -10.83 -2.05
CA LYS A 175 6.89 -12.14 -2.25
C LYS A 175 6.56 -12.35 -3.71
N VAL A 176 6.52 -13.62 -4.11
CA VAL A 176 6.02 -14.04 -5.41
C VAL A 176 4.81 -14.91 -5.15
N TRP A 177 3.65 -14.50 -5.65
CA TRP A 177 2.50 -15.38 -5.75
C TRP A 177 2.51 -16.02 -7.13
N ALA A 178 2.39 -17.34 -7.18
CA ALA A 178 2.22 -18.10 -8.41
C ALA A 178 0.97 -18.96 -8.28
N GLY A 179 0.06 -18.85 -9.25
CA GLY A 179 -1.17 -19.61 -9.24
C GLY A 179 -1.91 -19.59 -10.58
N ILE A 180 -2.98 -20.36 -10.63
CA ILE A 180 -3.87 -20.41 -11.78
C ILE A 180 -5.03 -19.46 -11.50
N SER A 181 -5.11 -18.35 -12.24
CA SER A 181 -6.21 -17.39 -12.07
C SER A 181 -7.47 -17.92 -12.77
N PRO A 182 -8.61 -18.06 -12.07
CA PRO A 182 -9.88 -18.43 -12.72
C PRO A 182 -10.46 -17.31 -13.59
N PHE A 183 -9.90 -16.09 -13.54
CA PHE A 183 -10.35 -14.92 -14.31
C PHE A 183 -9.56 -14.71 -15.62
N ASN A 184 -8.51 -15.50 -15.85
CA ASN A 184 -7.83 -15.62 -17.15
C ASN A 184 -8.21 -16.92 -17.87
N CYS A 185 -9.26 -17.59 -17.39
CA CYS A 185 -10.04 -18.58 -18.12
C CYS A 185 -11.41 -17.92 -18.42
#